data_AF-A0A6G1JR82-F1
#
_entry.id   AF-A0A6G1JR82-F1
#
_cell.length_a   1.000
_cell.length_b   1.000
_cell.length_c   1.000
_cell.angle_alpha   90.00
_cell.angle_beta   90.00
_cell.angle_gamma   90.00
#
_symmetry.space_group_name_H-M   'P 1'
#
loop_
_entity.id
_entity.type
_entity.pdbx_description
1 polymer ?
#
loop_
_entity_poly.entity_id
_entity_poly.type
_entity_poly.pdbx_seq_one_letter_code
_entity_poly.pdbx_strand_id
1 'polypeptide(L)'
;MASPPLITLLRLLPLLSSTASMTHAYMELITLTSFYHAPPPKDSLVTKLLLSQTEPGPSTSLHATSLLTSTPTAAVSRGEAGREQVRQDLDLDLDLDDEETESETEKAKDIVLPIWFTTWFNKAVYSVVLLNNLTLFSAVANAFLFPPTSAAAAAAAAAGSSALGSRTWYLLGAGAALGHFAFVPAVETSIVALFRMRVEREREREKGRGGGSGSGSGSGDVGRAARLAREWIGVHRLRMATVDLAAWVCFGVAAVGSLSRGVGGIHGPYIINISQKAQRLAPKHTTNSDKKKKKKKKKKKMMKI
;
A
#
# COMPACT_ATOMS: atom_id res chain seq x y z
N MET A 1 -28.25 -21.71 2.81
CA MET A 1 -27.61 -21.07 3.99
C MET A 1 -26.12 -20.97 3.72
N ALA A 2 -25.49 -19.82 3.96
CA ALA A 2 -24.04 -19.69 3.84
C ALA A 2 -23.35 -20.43 5.00
N SER A 3 -22.25 -21.13 4.71
CA SER A 3 -21.45 -21.79 5.75
C SER A 3 -20.73 -20.75 6.63
N PRO A 4 -20.40 -21.09 7.90
CA PRO A 4 -19.67 -20.16 8.77
C PRO A 4 -18.35 -19.62 8.16
N PRO A 5 -17.51 -20.45 7.47
CA PRO A 5 -16.32 -19.95 6.78
C PRO A 5 -16.62 -18.91 5.70
N LEU A 6 -17.71 -19.10 4.94
CA LEU A 6 -18.10 -18.17 3.88
C LEU A 6 -18.53 -16.82 4.45
N ILE A 7 -19.24 -16.82 5.59
CA ILE A 7 -19.62 -15.59 6.29
C ILE A 7 -18.39 -14.85 6.82
N THR A 8 -17.42 -15.59 7.38
CA THR A 8 -16.16 -15.02 7.84
C THR A 8 -15.37 -14.42 6.68
N LEU A 9 -15.24 -15.15 5.57
CA LEU A 9 -14.56 -14.66 4.37
C LEU A 9 -15.23 -13.38 3.86
N LEU A 10 -16.56 -13.35 3.77
CA LEU A 10 -17.30 -12.17 3.33
C LEU A 10 -16.98 -10.95 4.21
N ARG A 11 -16.88 -11.13 5.54
CA ARG A 11 -16.54 -10.05 6.49
C ARG A 11 -15.11 -9.54 6.40
N LEU A 12 -14.18 -10.41 6.05
CA LEU A 12 -12.77 -10.07 5.88
C LEU A 12 -12.44 -9.55 4.48
N LEU A 13 -13.30 -9.82 3.50
CA LEU A 13 -13.05 -9.51 2.10
C LEU A 13 -12.69 -8.03 1.85
N PRO A 14 -13.39 -7.02 2.43
CA PRO A 14 -13.03 -5.61 2.23
C PRO A 14 -11.62 -5.28 2.74
N LEU A 15 -11.22 -5.86 3.87
CA LEU A 15 -9.90 -5.65 4.46
C LEU A 15 -8.80 -6.32 3.64
N LEU A 16 -9.05 -7.54 3.15
CA LEU A 16 -8.09 -8.27 2.32
C LEU A 16 -7.88 -7.55 0.99
N SER A 17 -8.95 -7.11 0.33
CA SER A 17 -8.85 -6.39 -0.95
C SER A 17 -8.25 -4.99 -0.78
N SER A 18 -8.57 -4.26 0.31
CA SER A 18 -7.93 -2.96 0.58
C SER A 18 -6.44 -3.12 0.90
N THR A 19 -6.05 -4.19 1.60
CA THR A 19 -4.64 -4.51 1.85
C THR A 19 -3.92 -4.80 0.54
N ALA A 20 -4.50 -5.63 -0.34
CA ALA A 20 -3.92 -5.90 -1.65
C ALA A 20 -3.77 -4.63 -2.52
N SER A 21 -4.75 -3.73 -2.49
CA SER A 21 -4.68 -2.42 -3.17
C SER A 21 -3.53 -1.57 -2.62
N MET A 22 -3.40 -1.49 -1.29
CA MET A 22 -2.32 -0.73 -0.65
C MET A 22 -0.95 -1.31 -0.95
N THR A 23 -0.81 -2.65 -0.95
CA THR A 23 0.43 -3.33 -1.35
C THR A 23 0.79 -3.02 -2.81
N HIS A 24 -0.20 -3.07 -3.71
CA HIS A 24 0.02 -2.74 -5.12
C HIS A 24 0.54 -1.30 -5.28
N ALA A 25 -0.12 -0.34 -4.63
CA ALA A 25 0.26 1.07 -4.64
C ALA A 25 1.65 1.31 -4.02
N TYR A 26 2.00 0.57 -2.97
CA TYR A 26 3.32 0.63 -2.36
C TYR A 26 4.42 0.09 -3.28
N MET A 27 4.18 -1.03 -3.98
CA MET A 27 5.13 -1.61 -4.93
C MET A 27 5.39 -0.68 -6.11
N GLU A 28 4.34 -0.03 -6.61
CA GLU A 28 4.43 1.02 -7.62
C GLU A 28 5.27 2.20 -7.13
N LEU A 29 5.01 2.69 -5.91
CA LEU A 29 5.79 3.76 -5.30
C LEU A 29 7.28 3.39 -5.22
N ILE A 30 7.61 2.19 -4.71
CA ILE A 30 9.01 1.75 -4.61
C ILE A 30 9.66 1.72 -5.99
N THR A 31 9.02 1.06 -6.95
CA THR A 31 9.56 0.88 -8.31
C THR A 31 9.80 2.22 -9.00
N LEU A 32 8.92 3.19 -8.74
CA LEU A 32 9.10 4.53 -9.27
C LEU A 32 10.18 5.29 -8.55
N THR A 33 10.23 5.25 -7.23
CA THR A 33 11.26 5.96 -6.45
C THR A 33 12.68 5.52 -6.81
N SER A 34 12.89 4.28 -7.26
CA SER A 34 14.19 3.84 -7.77
C SER A 34 14.62 4.56 -9.06
N PHE A 35 13.70 5.11 -9.84
CA PHE A 35 14.06 5.95 -11.00
C PHE A 35 14.44 7.39 -10.60
N TYR A 36 14.15 7.85 -9.37
CA TYR A 36 14.32 9.26 -8.98
C TYR A 36 15.38 9.53 -7.92
N HIS A 37 15.56 8.63 -6.95
CA HIS A 37 16.29 8.97 -5.72
C HIS A 37 17.67 8.36 -5.57
N ALA A 38 18.04 7.39 -6.40
CA ALA A 38 19.38 6.81 -6.34
C ALA A 38 20.15 7.25 -7.58
N PRO A 39 21.17 8.14 -7.48
CA PRO A 39 22.30 8.00 -8.37
C PRO A 39 22.74 6.53 -8.32
N PRO A 40 23.06 5.91 -9.48
CA PRO A 40 23.49 4.52 -9.49
C PRO A 40 24.61 4.38 -8.45
N PRO A 41 24.51 3.42 -7.51
CA PRO A 41 25.45 3.38 -6.40
C PRO A 41 26.85 3.08 -6.95
N LYS A 42 27.66 4.14 -7.08
CA LYS A 42 29.04 4.09 -7.61
C LYS A 42 29.90 3.17 -6.73
N ASP A 43 29.55 3.06 -5.45
CA ASP A 43 30.30 2.29 -4.45
C ASP A 43 29.77 0.91 -4.09
N SER A 44 28.66 0.44 -4.68
CA SER A 44 28.15 -0.88 -4.31
C SER A 44 29.13 -1.98 -4.74
N LEU A 45 29.30 -3.00 -3.90
CA LEU A 45 30.14 -4.17 -4.22
C LEU A 45 29.71 -4.84 -5.53
N VAL A 46 28.41 -4.84 -5.83
CA VAL A 46 27.86 -5.38 -7.09
C VAL A 46 28.31 -4.52 -8.27
N THR A 47 28.23 -3.19 -8.14
CA THR A 47 28.73 -2.25 -9.17
C THR A 47 30.23 -2.47 -9.40
N LYS A 48 31.03 -2.52 -8.33
CA LYS A 48 32.47 -2.76 -8.41
C LYS A 48 32.80 -4.12 -9.04
N LEU A 49 32.04 -5.16 -8.68
CA LEU A 49 32.21 -6.50 -9.25
C LEU A 49 31.84 -6.55 -10.74
N LEU A 50 30.72 -5.93 -11.14
CA LEU A 50 30.32 -5.86 -12.55
C LEU A 50 31.30 -5.03 -13.38
N LEU A 51 31.74 -3.87 -12.87
CA LEU A 51 32.72 -3.03 -13.56
C LEU A 51 34.08 -3.74 -13.67
N SER A 52 34.49 -4.47 -12.63
CA SER A 52 35.76 -5.22 -12.65
C SER A 52 35.81 -6.33 -13.70
N GLN A 53 34.67 -6.86 -14.15
CA GLN A 53 34.62 -7.86 -15.23
C GLN A 53 34.74 -7.26 -16.63
N THR A 54 34.65 -5.93 -16.76
CA THR A 54 34.66 -5.24 -18.05
C THR A 54 36.04 -4.71 -18.41
N GLU A 55 37.01 -4.79 -17.49
CA GLU A 55 38.42 -4.59 -17.82
C GLU A 55 38.79 -5.60 -18.92
N PRO A 56 39.10 -5.15 -20.15
CA PRO A 56 39.51 -6.04 -21.22
C PRO A 56 40.82 -6.68 -20.79
N GLY A 57 40.73 -7.88 -20.23
CA GLY A 57 41.90 -8.66 -19.85
C GLY A 57 42.86 -8.67 -21.03
N PRO A 58 44.17 -8.40 -20.81
CA PRO A 58 45.14 -8.34 -21.89
C PRO A 58 45.00 -9.64 -22.66
N SER A 59 44.60 -9.52 -23.92
CA SER A 59 44.31 -10.61 -24.83
C SER A 59 45.48 -11.59 -24.74
N THR A 60 45.28 -12.63 -23.94
CA THR A 60 46.28 -13.63 -23.66
C THR A 60 46.23 -14.53 -24.87
N SER A 61 46.99 -14.11 -25.89
CA SER A 61 47.51 -14.98 -26.92
C SER A 61 47.93 -16.27 -26.24
N LEU A 62 47.25 -17.36 -26.59
CA LEU A 62 47.51 -18.72 -26.14
C LEU A 62 48.92 -19.13 -26.59
N HIS A 63 49.94 -18.73 -25.85
CA HIS A 63 51.24 -19.38 -25.86
C HIS A 63 51.37 -20.21 -24.60
N ALA A 64 51.07 -21.49 -24.78
CA ALA A 64 51.44 -22.53 -23.85
C ALA A 64 52.97 -22.62 -23.77
N THR A 65 53.58 -22.09 -22.72
CA THR A 65 54.90 -22.54 -22.28
C THR A 65 55.02 -22.48 -20.76
N SER A 66 55.33 -23.66 -20.22
CA SER A 66 55.66 -24.00 -18.85
C SER A 66 56.81 -23.16 -18.25
N LEU A 67 56.75 -22.88 -16.93
CA LEU A 67 57.79 -23.10 -15.91
C LEU A 67 57.83 -22.03 -14.79
N LEU A 68 57.54 -22.51 -13.57
CA LEU A 68 58.26 -22.35 -12.29
C LEU A 68 59.16 -21.11 -12.00
N THR A 69 59.07 -20.69 -10.73
CA THR A 69 60.15 -20.12 -9.88
C THR A 69 60.39 -18.61 -9.93
N SER A 70 59.94 -17.91 -8.89
CA SER A 70 60.78 -17.33 -7.82
C SER A 70 60.17 -16.08 -7.19
N THR A 71 60.16 -16.08 -5.86
CA THR A 71 60.08 -14.90 -4.98
C THR A 71 61.26 -13.96 -5.26
N PRO A 72 61.08 -12.63 -5.13
CA PRO A 72 61.93 -11.97 -4.15
C PRO A 72 61.24 -10.87 -3.33
N THR A 73 61.55 -10.94 -2.05
CA THR A 73 61.55 -9.88 -1.05
C THR A 73 62.48 -8.74 -1.46
N ALA A 74 62.02 -7.49 -1.51
CA ALA A 74 62.89 -6.32 -1.31
C ALA A 74 62.06 -5.07 -0.96
N ALA A 75 62.37 -4.51 0.20
CA ALA A 75 61.87 -3.24 0.70
C ALA A 75 62.36 -2.06 -0.16
N VAL A 76 61.46 -1.15 -0.50
CA VAL A 76 61.79 0.19 -1.03
C VAL A 76 61.04 1.23 -0.21
N SER A 77 61.73 1.76 0.81
CA SER A 77 61.38 3.01 1.46
C SER A 77 61.96 4.17 0.65
N ARG A 78 61.15 4.83 -0.19
CA ARG A 78 61.56 6.11 -0.80
C ARG A 78 60.34 6.90 -1.28
N GLY A 79 60.11 8.04 -0.63
CA GLY A 79 59.43 9.20 -1.23
C GLY A 79 57.98 9.46 -0.80
N GLU A 80 57.76 9.86 0.46
CA GLU A 80 56.45 10.40 0.89
C GLU A 80 56.20 11.85 0.42
N ALA A 81 57.25 12.63 0.11
CA ALA A 81 57.12 14.06 -0.21
C ALA A 81 56.64 14.39 -1.64
N GLY A 82 56.56 13.41 -2.55
CA GLY A 82 56.07 13.62 -3.93
C GLY A 82 54.62 13.19 -4.17
N ARG A 83 53.97 12.59 -3.16
CA ARG A 83 52.65 11.95 -3.30
C ARG A 83 51.49 12.91 -3.01
N GLU A 84 51.74 14.01 -2.31
CA GLU A 84 50.73 15.06 -2.05
C GLU A 84 50.48 15.94 -3.27
N GLN A 85 51.50 16.22 -4.07
CA GLN A 85 51.38 17.12 -5.21
C GLN A 85 50.69 16.46 -6.43
N VAL A 86 50.93 15.16 -6.65
CA VAL A 86 50.14 14.36 -7.63
C VAL A 86 48.67 14.21 -7.19
N ARG A 87 48.37 14.35 -5.91
CA ARG A 87 47.00 14.24 -5.39
C ARG A 87 46.19 15.51 -5.63
N GLN A 88 46.81 16.69 -5.56
CA GLN A 88 46.13 17.96 -5.82
C GLN A 88 45.81 18.19 -7.30
N ASP A 89 46.66 17.73 -8.22
CA ASP A 89 46.37 17.85 -9.65
C ASP A 89 45.31 16.84 -10.14
N LEU A 90 45.06 15.75 -9.39
CA LEU A 90 44.01 14.76 -9.72
C LEU A 90 42.60 15.18 -9.26
N ASP A 91 42.50 16.09 -8.30
CA ASP A 91 41.22 16.51 -7.71
C ASP A 91 40.51 17.61 -8.54
N LEU A 92 41.16 18.21 -9.54
CA LEU A 92 40.59 19.30 -10.36
C LEU A 92 39.80 18.84 -11.60
N ASP A 93 39.95 17.58 -12.02
CA ASP A 93 39.25 17.05 -13.22
C ASP A 93 37.96 16.28 -12.87
N LEU A 94 37.61 16.10 -11.59
CA LEU A 94 36.46 15.27 -11.18
C LEU A 94 35.10 15.97 -11.26
N ASP A 95 35.04 17.30 -11.38
CA ASP A 95 33.78 18.05 -11.31
C ASP A 95 33.08 18.20 -12.68
N LEU A 96 33.79 18.06 -13.81
CA LEU A 96 33.19 18.20 -15.15
C LEU A 96 32.38 16.96 -15.59
N ASP A 97 32.70 15.78 -15.07
CA ASP A 97 32.04 14.54 -15.46
C ASP A 97 30.64 14.37 -14.84
N ASP A 98 30.35 15.04 -13.72
CA ASP A 98 29.07 14.87 -13.02
C ASP A 98 27.90 15.59 -13.74
N GLU A 99 28.12 16.73 -14.43
CA GLU A 99 27.05 17.42 -15.16
C GLU A 99 26.63 16.67 -16.45
N GLU A 100 27.61 16.14 -17.19
CA GLU A 100 27.33 15.37 -18.41
C GLU A 100 26.57 14.07 -18.07
N THR A 101 27.00 13.37 -17.02
CA THR A 101 26.34 12.13 -16.59
C THR A 101 24.91 12.36 -16.09
N GLU A 102 24.62 13.48 -15.43
CA GLU A 102 23.25 13.85 -15.04
C GLU A 102 22.38 14.12 -16.28
N SER A 103 22.91 14.85 -17.27
CA SER A 103 22.23 15.12 -18.54
C SER A 103 21.91 13.84 -19.32
N GLU A 104 22.86 12.92 -19.42
CA GLU A 104 22.64 11.61 -20.04
C GLU A 104 21.60 10.78 -19.27
N THR A 105 21.63 10.82 -17.94
CA THR A 105 20.68 10.13 -17.08
C THR A 105 19.26 10.66 -17.27
N GLU A 106 19.06 11.98 -17.36
CA GLU A 106 17.75 12.58 -17.62
C GLU A 106 17.24 12.23 -19.03
N LYS A 107 18.11 12.24 -20.04
CA LYS A 107 17.77 11.76 -21.40
C LYS A 107 17.36 10.28 -21.39
N ALA A 108 18.07 9.45 -20.64
CA ALA A 108 17.74 8.03 -20.50
C ALA A 108 16.38 7.82 -19.81
N LYS A 109 16.09 8.57 -18.73
CA LYS A 109 14.78 8.54 -18.05
C LYS A 109 13.66 8.92 -19.00
N ASP A 110 13.87 9.92 -19.82
CA ASP A 110 12.90 10.33 -20.81
C ASP A 110 12.53 9.18 -21.74
N ILE A 111 13.47 8.32 -22.12
CA ILE A 111 13.24 7.14 -22.97
C ILE A 111 12.57 6.00 -22.18
N VAL A 112 13.13 5.62 -21.03
CA VAL A 112 12.75 4.41 -20.30
C VAL A 112 11.40 4.56 -19.59
N LEU A 113 11.11 5.73 -18.99
CA LEU A 113 9.91 5.92 -18.17
C LEU A 113 8.61 5.72 -18.96
N PRO A 114 8.39 6.32 -20.15
CA PRO A 114 7.16 6.10 -20.92
C PRO A 114 6.98 4.64 -21.33
N ILE A 115 8.05 3.91 -21.67
CA ILE A 115 7.99 2.50 -22.08
C ILE A 115 7.58 1.63 -20.89
N TRP A 116 8.26 1.80 -19.75
CA TRP A 116 7.94 1.08 -18.52
C TRP A 116 6.51 1.40 -18.07
N PHE A 117 6.17 2.69 -18.01
CA PHE A 117 4.89 3.18 -17.51
C PHE A 117 3.72 2.62 -18.31
N THR A 118 3.74 2.73 -19.63
CA THR A 118 2.65 2.22 -20.47
C THR A 118 2.50 0.70 -20.40
N THR A 119 3.60 -0.04 -20.26
CA THR A 119 3.55 -1.51 -20.10
C THR A 119 2.98 -1.91 -18.75
N TRP A 120 3.41 -1.24 -17.68
CA TRP A 120 2.97 -1.51 -16.33
C TRP A 120 1.52 -1.04 -16.12
N PHE A 121 1.19 0.19 -16.51
CA PHE A 121 -0.13 0.81 -16.34
C PHE A 121 -1.24 -0.01 -16.99
N ASN A 122 -1.02 -0.50 -18.22
CA ASN A 122 -1.98 -1.35 -18.92
C ASN A 122 -2.30 -2.66 -18.18
N LYS A 123 -1.38 -3.18 -17.36
CA LYS A 123 -1.65 -4.38 -16.53
C LYS A 123 -2.23 -3.99 -15.18
N ALA A 124 -1.68 -2.96 -14.56
CA ALA A 124 -2.05 -2.46 -13.24
C ALA A 124 -3.47 -1.87 -13.17
N VAL A 125 -3.94 -1.24 -14.24
CA VAL A 125 -5.28 -0.62 -14.22
C VAL A 125 -6.37 -1.66 -13.97
N TYR A 126 -6.24 -2.87 -14.54
CA TYR A 126 -7.21 -3.94 -14.35
C TYR A 126 -7.22 -4.46 -12.90
N SER A 127 -6.05 -4.64 -12.29
CA SER A 127 -5.97 -5.09 -10.88
C SER A 127 -6.54 -4.04 -9.94
N VAL A 128 -6.23 -2.75 -10.14
CA VAL A 128 -6.73 -1.65 -9.31
C VAL A 128 -8.25 -1.51 -9.43
N VAL A 129 -8.79 -1.53 -10.66
CA VAL A 129 -10.24 -1.48 -10.88
C VAL A 129 -10.93 -2.66 -10.21
N LEU A 130 -10.40 -3.88 -10.37
CA LEU A 130 -10.97 -5.08 -9.75
C LEU A 130 -10.93 -5.00 -8.22
N LEU A 131 -9.78 -4.66 -7.63
CA LEU A 131 -9.60 -4.62 -6.17
C LEU A 131 -10.44 -3.52 -5.51
N ASN A 132 -10.56 -2.35 -6.13
CA ASN A 132 -11.40 -1.26 -5.60
C ASN A 132 -12.88 -1.63 -5.66
N ASN A 133 -13.35 -2.21 -6.77
CA ASN A 133 -14.73 -2.68 -6.88
C ASN A 133 -15.01 -3.81 -5.88
N LEU A 134 -14.11 -4.78 -5.74
CA LEU A 134 -14.25 -5.86 -4.78
C LEU A 134 -14.35 -5.33 -3.35
N THR A 135 -13.50 -4.37 -2.99
CA THR A 135 -13.51 -3.68 -1.70
C THR A 135 -14.85 -2.98 -1.45
N LEU A 136 -15.30 -2.19 -2.42
CA LEU A 136 -16.53 -1.41 -2.33
C LEU A 136 -17.77 -2.31 -2.20
N PHE A 137 -17.94 -3.26 -3.13
CA PHE A 137 -19.12 -4.14 -3.15
C PHE A 137 -19.16 -5.06 -1.93
N SER A 138 -18.01 -5.59 -1.49
CA SER A 138 -17.97 -6.41 -0.28
C SER A 138 -18.25 -5.59 0.98
N ALA A 139 -17.78 -4.34 1.07
CA ALA A 139 -18.08 -3.46 2.20
C ALA A 139 -19.58 -3.12 2.27
N VAL A 140 -20.17 -2.77 1.13
CA VAL A 140 -21.62 -2.53 0.99
C VAL A 140 -22.40 -3.79 1.37
N ALA A 141 -22.03 -4.95 0.83
CA ALA A 141 -22.67 -6.22 1.16
C ALA A 141 -22.63 -6.50 2.68
N ASN A 142 -21.49 -6.28 3.34
CA ASN A 142 -21.38 -6.44 4.80
C ASN A 142 -22.29 -5.47 5.56
N ALA A 143 -22.38 -4.22 5.12
CA ALA A 143 -23.22 -3.21 5.75
C ALA A 143 -24.73 -3.55 5.67
N PHE A 144 -25.17 -4.22 4.59
CA PHE A 144 -26.56 -4.60 4.38
C PHE A 144 -26.93 -5.99 4.92
N LEU A 145 -26.04 -6.98 4.78
CA LEU A 145 -26.30 -8.36 5.19
C LEU A 145 -26.15 -8.58 6.71
N PHE A 146 -25.39 -7.73 7.40
CA PHE A 146 -25.19 -7.78 8.84
C PHE A 146 -25.72 -6.51 9.52
N PRO A 147 -27.04 -6.25 9.47
CA PRO A 147 -27.62 -5.12 10.18
C PRO A 147 -27.34 -5.24 11.68
N PRO A 148 -27.28 -4.13 12.43
CA PRO A 148 -27.15 -4.18 13.88
C PRO A 148 -28.36 -4.91 14.49
N THR A 149 -28.19 -6.18 14.86
CA THR A 149 -29.29 -7.10 15.21
C THR A 149 -29.80 -6.97 16.64
N SER A 150 -29.63 -5.84 17.35
CA SER A 150 -30.22 -5.76 18.69
C SER A 150 -30.57 -4.34 19.17
N ALA A 151 -31.62 -4.28 19.98
CA ALA A 151 -31.93 -3.17 20.87
C ALA A 151 -30.73 -2.77 21.76
N ALA A 152 -29.75 -3.66 21.96
CA ALA A 152 -28.50 -3.37 22.65
C ALA A 152 -27.56 -2.47 21.83
N ALA A 153 -27.57 -2.55 20.49
CA ALA A 153 -26.84 -1.60 19.63
C ALA A 153 -27.51 -0.21 19.64
N ALA A 154 -28.85 -0.16 19.71
CA ALA A 154 -29.59 1.08 19.92
C ALA A 154 -29.34 1.66 21.33
N ALA A 155 -29.24 0.82 22.36
CA ALA A 155 -28.91 1.24 23.72
C ALA A 155 -27.44 1.70 23.87
N ALA A 156 -26.49 1.05 23.19
CA ALA A 156 -25.09 1.49 23.16
C ALA A 156 -24.90 2.81 22.41
N ALA A 157 -25.66 3.02 21.32
CA ALA A 157 -25.74 4.31 20.65
C ALA A 157 -26.38 5.39 21.54
N ALA A 158 -27.43 5.05 22.30
CA ALA A 158 -28.08 5.95 23.26
C ALA A 158 -27.21 6.25 24.50
N ALA A 159 -26.29 5.36 24.87
CA ALA A 159 -25.39 5.52 26.02
C ALA A 159 -24.17 6.41 25.74
N GLY A 160 -24.06 7.01 24.55
CA GLY A 160 -22.97 7.93 24.22
C GLY A 160 -21.58 7.28 24.11
N SER A 161 -21.50 5.94 24.19
CA SER A 161 -20.27 5.22 23.88
C SER A 161 -20.05 5.30 22.36
N SER A 162 -19.01 6.00 21.93
CA SER A 162 -18.56 6.24 20.54
C SER A 162 -18.19 4.97 19.75
N ALA A 163 -18.63 3.79 20.20
CA ALA A 163 -18.49 2.53 19.48
C ALA A 163 -19.45 2.52 18.29
N LEU A 164 -19.08 3.25 17.23
CA LEU A 164 -19.68 3.11 15.91
C LEU A 164 -19.79 1.62 15.60
N GLY A 165 -21.01 1.16 15.28
CA GLY A 165 -21.24 -0.24 14.96
C GLY A 165 -20.36 -0.66 13.77
N SER A 166 -20.03 -1.95 13.67
CA SER A 166 -19.26 -2.49 12.55
C SER A 166 -19.84 -2.09 11.19
N ARG A 167 -21.18 -2.00 11.08
CA ARG A 167 -21.88 -1.43 9.91
C ARG A 167 -21.41 -0.02 9.56
N THR A 168 -21.31 0.87 10.53
CA THR A 168 -20.87 2.25 10.30
C THR A 168 -19.43 2.30 9.81
N TRP A 169 -18.55 1.47 10.38
CA TRP A 169 -17.18 1.34 9.91
C TRP A 169 -17.08 0.80 8.47
N TYR A 170 -17.90 -0.19 8.09
CA TYR A 170 -17.98 -0.64 6.70
C TYR A 170 -18.47 0.47 5.77
N LEU A 171 -19.44 1.29 6.19
CA LEU A 171 -19.95 2.40 5.37
C LEU A 171 -18.92 3.54 5.24
N LEU A 172 -18.22 3.89 6.32
CA LEU A 172 -17.13 4.87 6.29
C LEU A 172 -15.99 4.39 5.38
N GLY A 173 -15.60 3.12 5.51
CA GLY A 173 -14.61 2.52 4.63
C GLY A 173 -15.06 2.46 3.17
N ALA A 174 -16.34 2.16 2.90
CA ALA A 174 -16.91 2.21 1.56
C ALA A 174 -16.89 3.62 0.97
N GLY A 175 -17.19 4.64 1.78
CA GLY A 175 -17.07 6.04 1.39
C GLY A 175 -15.62 6.43 1.04
N ALA A 176 -14.65 6.01 1.85
CA ALA A 176 -13.23 6.19 1.55
C ALA A 176 -12.81 5.46 0.26
N ALA A 177 -13.27 4.23 0.06
CA ALA A 177 -13.02 3.45 -1.16
C ALA A 177 -13.63 4.11 -2.41
N LEU A 178 -14.81 4.72 -2.31
CA LEU A 178 -15.38 5.56 -3.38
C LEU A 178 -14.50 6.79 -3.65
N GLY A 179 -13.92 7.37 -2.59
CA GLY A 179 -12.95 8.44 -2.68
C GLY A 179 -11.74 8.11 -3.55
N HIS A 180 -11.35 6.83 -3.73
CA HIS A 180 -10.27 6.45 -4.65
C HIS A 180 -10.54 6.90 -6.08
N PHE A 181 -11.80 6.79 -6.53
CA PHE A 181 -12.17 7.16 -7.89
C PHE A 181 -12.13 8.68 -8.12
N ALA A 182 -12.21 9.49 -7.06
CA ALA A 182 -12.07 10.94 -7.16
C ALA A 182 -10.65 11.39 -7.53
N PHE A 183 -9.64 10.53 -7.39
CA PHE A 183 -8.27 10.81 -7.81
C PHE A 183 -8.00 10.53 -9.29
N VAL A 184 -8.94 9.89 -10.01
CA VAL A 184 -8.77 9.55 -11.43
C VAL A 184 -8.52 10.80 -12.30
N PRO A 185 -9.31 11.89 -12.18
CA PRO A 185 -9.06 13.10 -12.96
C PRO A 185 -7.70 13.76 -12.66
N ALA A 186 -7.22 13.63 -11.41
CA ALA A 186 -5.94 14.22 -10.99
C ALA A 186 -4.72 13.49 -11.58
N VAL A 187 -4.85 12.22 -11.97
CA VAL A 187 -3.77 11.44 -12.59
C VAL A 187 -3.85 11.38 -14.11
N GLU A 188 -5.02 11.69 -14.68
CA GLU A 188 -5.30 11.56 -16.13
C GLU A 188 -4.32 12.37 -16.98
N THR A 189 -4.05 13.62 -16.59
CA THR A 189 -3.16 14.52 -17.33
C THR A 189 -1.75 13.95 -17.47
N SER A 190 -1.16 13.45 -16.37
CA SER A 190 0.17 12.85 -16.38
C SER A 190 0.21 11.54 -17.19
N ILE A 191 -0.84 10.70 -17.07
CA ILE A 191 -0.97 9.46 -17.85
C ILE A 191 -1.00 9.79 -19.35
N VAL A 192 -1.90 10.68 -19.77
CA VAL A 192 -2.07 11.04 -21.19
C VAL A 192 -0.79 11.63 -21.75
N ALA A 193 -0.09 12.48 -20.99
CA ALA A 193 1.18 13.05 -21.42
C ALA A 193 2.26 11.97 -21.63
N LEU A 194 2.41 11.01 -20.71
CA LEU A 194 3.36 9.90 -20.84
C LEU A 194 3.03 8.98 -22.03
N PHE A 195 1.75 8.68 -22.25
CA PHE A 195 1.31 7.91 -23.42
C PHE A 195 1.59 8.65 -24.74
N ARG A 196 1.31 9.96 -24.81
CA ARG A 196 1.60 10.78 -25.99
C ARG A 196 3.09 10.79 -26.32
N MET A 197 3.95 10.98 -25.32
CA MET A 197 5.41 10.93 -25.50
C MET A 197 5.87 9.59 -26.11
N ARG A 198 5.28 8.47 -25.69
CA ARG A 198 5.61 7.17 -26.28
C ARG A 198 5.18 7.08 -27.75
N VAL A 199 3.96 7.48 -28.07
CA VAL A 199 3.41 7.42 -29.44
C VAL A 199 4.17 8.35 -30.39
N GLU A 200 4.49 9.57 -29.94
CA GLU A 200 5.27 10.54 -30.71
C GLU A 200 6.65 9.98 -31.08
N ARG A 201 7.34 9.33 -30.14
CA ARG A 201 8.63 8.68 -30.42
C ARG A 201 8.54 7.47 -31.34
N GLU A 202 7.52 6.64 -31.19
CA GLU A 202 7.32 5.50 -32.10
C GLU A 202 7.11 6.03 -33.54
N ARG A 203 6.35 7.13 -33.70
CA ARG A 203 6.14 7.79 -34.99
C ARG A 203 7.41 8.43 -35.56
N GLU A 204 8.24 9.05 -34.72
CA GLU A 204 9.55 9.59 -35.13
C GLU A 204 10.50 8.49 -35.59
N ARG A 205 10.53 7.35 -34.87
CA ARG A 205 11.33 6.18 -35.24
C ARG A 205 10.92 5.59 -36.59
N GLU A 206 9.63 5.58 -36.90
CA GLU A 206 9.12 5.16 -38.20
C GLU A 206 9.51 6.13 -39.33
N LYS A 207 9.42 7.44 -39.09
CA LYS A 207 9.83 8.47 -40.07
C LYS A 207 11.34 8.48 -40.31
N GLY A 208 12.15 8.32 -39.26
CA GLY A 208 13.61 8.33 -39.32
C GLY A 208 14.21 7.16 -40.09
N ARG A 209 13.49 6.04 -40.22
CA ARG A 209 13.87 4.92 -41.09
C ARG A 209 13.90 5.27 -42.59
N GLY A 210 13.36 6.43 -42.97
CA GLY A 210 13.38 6.95 -44.35
C GLY A 210 14.59 7.82 -44.74
N GLY A 211 15.64 7.91 -43.90
CA GLY A 211 16.89 8.59 -44.28
C GLY A 211 16.94 10.10 -44.07
N GLY A 212 15.94 10.70 -43.40
CA GLY A 212 15.98 12.11 -43.01
C GLY A 212 16.71 12.28 -41.68
N SER A 213 17.87 12.96 -41.70
CA SER A 213 18.54 13.49 -40.51
C SER A 213 17.65 14.54 -39.84
N GLY A 214 16.68 14.07 -39.06
CA GLY A 214 15.74 14.89 -38.33
C GLY A 214 16.38 15.45 -37.07
N SER A 215 17.16 16.51 -37.23
CA SER A 215 17.40 17.50 -36.17
C SER A 215 16.04 18.03 -35.70
N GLY A 216 15.61 17.70 -34.49
CA GLY A 216 14.28 18.14 -34.06
C GLY A 216 13.73 17.61 -32.75
N SER A 217 14.57 17.30 -31.76
CA SER A 217 14.08 17.31 -30.37
C SER A 217 14.82 18.44 -29.67
N GLY A 218 14.23 19.62 -29.71
CA GLY A 218 14.76 20.82 -29.06
C GLY A 218 15.06 20.52 -27.59
N SER A 219 16.20 21.02 -27.13
CA SER A 219 16.73 20.93 -25.76
C SER A 219 15.72 21.30 -24.65
N GLY A 220 14.56 21.86 -24.96
CA GLY A 220 13.57 22.33 -23.98
C GLY A 220 12.76 21.24 -23.26
N ASP A 221 12.82 19.97 -23.70
CA ASP A 221 11.96 18.91 -23.16
C ASP A 221 12.71 17.81 -22.35
N VAL A 222 14.02 17.99 -22.10
CA VAL A 222 14.79 17.03 -21.29
C VAL A 222 14.25 16.98 -19.84
N GLY A 223 14.07 15.77 -19.32
CA GLY A 223 13.53 15.51 -17.98
C GLY A 223 12.01 15.67 -17.88
N ARG A 224 11.31 15.85 -18.99
CA ARG A 224 9.84 16.00 -19.01
C ARG A 224 9.12 14.75 -18.51
N ALA A 225 9.56 13.56 -18.90
CA ALA A 225 8.95 12.31 -18.42
C ALA A 225 9.14 12.15 -16.91
N ALA A 226 10.33 12.47 -16.41
CA ALA A 226 10.66 12.41 -14.99
C ALA A 226 9.80 13.38 -14.16
N ARG A 227 9.54 14.59 -14.68
CA ARG A 227 8.62 15.55 -14.03
C ARG A 227 7.18 15.04 -13.97
N LEU A 228 6.64 14.54 -15.09
CA LEU A 228 5.27 14.02 -15.16
C LEU A 228 5.07 12.82 -14.21
N ALA A 229 6.07 11.94 -14.15
CA ALA A 229 5.99 10.79 -13.28
C ALA A 229 6.19 11.17 -11.79
N ARG A 230 6.97 12.20 -11.46
CA ARG A 230 7.02 12.78 -10.10
C ARG A 230 5.67 13.37 -9.67
N GLU A 231 5.00 14.11 -10.54
CA GLU A 231 3.66 14.63 -10.29
C GLU A 231 2.67 13.50 -10.00
N TRP A 232 2.68 12.47 -10.85
CA TRP A 232 1.85 11.28 -10.68
C TRP A 232 2.10 10.55 -9.34
N ILE A 233 3.37 10.38 -8.95
CA ILE A 233 3.74 9.81 -7.65
C ILE A 233 3.24 10.68 -6.50
N GLY A 234 3.30 12.00 -6.64
CA GLY A 234 2.78 12.94 -5.64
C GLY A 234 1.30 12.71 -5.37
N VAL A 235 0.49 12.61 -6.42
CA VAL A 235 -0.94 12.29 -6.33
C VAL A 235 -1.16 10.91 -5.72
N HIS A 236 -0.36 9.92 -6.12
CA HIS A 236 -0.47 8.54 -5.63
C HIS A 236 -0.13 8.44 -4.13
N ARG A 237 0.90 9.15 -3.66
CA ARG A 237 1.27 9.24 -2.24
C ARG A 237 0.15 9.88 -1.42
N LEU A 238 -0.43 10.96 -1.92
CA LEU A 238 -1.56 11.62 -1.26
C LEU A 238 -2.77 10.69 -1.16
N ARG A 239 -3.12 9.98 -2.24
CA ARG A 239 -4.20 8.98 -2.23
C ARG A 239 -3.95 7.89 -1.20
N MET A 240 -2.73 7.33 -1.18
CA MET A 240 -2.34 6.29 -0.22
C MET A 240 -2.45 6.76 1.23
N ALA A 241 -1.92 7.94 1.53
CA ALA A 241 -1.89 8.49 2.88
C ALA A 241 -3.28 8.89 3.39
N THR A 242 -4.21 9.21 2.50
CA THR A 242 -5.54 9.69 2.85
C THR A 242 -6.59 8.60 2.76
N VAL A 243 -7.08 8.32 1.56
CA VAL A 243 -8.26 7.48 1.32
C VAL A 243 -7.95 5.99 1.46
N ASP A 244 -6.79 5.51 0.99
CA ASP A 244 -6.42 4.08 1.13
C ASP A 244 -6.22 3.74 2.62
N LEU A 245 -5.47 4.56 3.35
CA LEU A 245 -5.22 4.36 4.78
C LEU A 245 -6.53 4.47 5.59
N ALA A 246 -7.37 5.46 5.31
CA ALA A 246 -8.67 5.60 5.99
C ALA A 246 -9.57 4.38 5.74
N ALA A 247 -9.66 3.91 4.49
CA ALA A 247 -10.43 2.71 4.15
C ALA A 247 -9.88 1.48 4.87
N TRP A 248 -8.57 1.28 4.85
CA TRP A 248 -7.89 0.16 5.50
C TRP A 248 -8.15 0.13 7.01
N VAL A 249 -8.00 1.27 7.71
CA VAL A 249 -8.31 1.38 9.14
C VAL A 249 -9.77 1.08 9.41
N CYS A 250 -10.70 1.65 8.64
CA CYS A 250 -12.13 1.41 8.81
C CYS A 250 -12.48 -0.08 8.68
N PHE A 251 -11.97 -0.76 7.66
CA PHE A 251 -12.21 -2.19 7.46
C PHE A 251 -11.52 -3.04 8.52
N GLY A 252 -10.34 -2.64 9.01
CA GLY A 252 -9.66 -3.30 10.12
C GLY A 252 -10.53 -3.31 11.38
N VAL A 253 -11.02 -2.14 11.78
CA VAL A 253 -11.92 -2.01 12.95
C VAL A 253 -13.23 -2.78 12.74
N ALA A 254 -13.82 -2.69 11.54
CA ALA A 254 -15.05 -3.40 11.21
C ALA A 254 -14.90 -4.93 11.27
N ALA A 255 -13.78 -5.45 10.75
CA ALA A 255 -13.44 -6.87 10.74
C ALA A 255 -13.21 -7.40 12.15
N VAL A 256 -12.36 -6.74 12.95
CA VAL A 256 -12.10 -7.11 14.34
C VAL A 256 -13.40 -7.12 15.14
N GLY A 257 -14.20 -6.05 15.05
CA GLY A 257 -15.49 -5.96 15.73
C GLY A 257 -16.50 -7.05 15.30
N SER A 258 -16.43 -7.51 14.06
CA SER A 258 -17.27 -8.61 13.56
C SER A 258 -16.83 -9.98 14.06
N LEU A 259 -15.51 -10.21 14.15
CA LEU A 259 -14.94 -11.46 14.61
C LEU A 259 -15.08 -11.63 16.13
N SER A 260 -14.81 -10.59 16.92
CA SER A 260 -14.91 -10.65 18.39
C SER A 260 -16.31 -11.01 18.87
N ARG A 261 -17.36 -10.61 18.13
CA ARG A 261 -18.75 -10.99 18.42
C ARG A 261 -19.07 -12.43 18.03
N GLY A 262 -18.46 -12.94 16.96
CA GLY A 262 -18.65 -14.33 16.52
C GLY A 262 -18.03 -15.34 17.47
N VAL A 263 -16.85 -15.04 18.03
CA VAL A 263 -16.13 -15.92 18.95
C VAL A 263 -16.83 -16.02 20.32
N GLY A 264 -17.38 -14.90 20.83
CA GLY A 264 -18.13 -14.90 22.09
C GLY A 264 -19.53 -15.55 22.01
N GLY A 265 -20.13 -15.62 20.82
CA GLY A 265 -21.48 -16.15 20.61
C GLY A 265 -21.60 -17.68 20.64
N ILE A 266 -20.50 -18.41 20.51
CA ILE A 266 -20.50 -19.88 20.63
C ILE A 266 -20.67 -20.31 22.09
N HIS A 267 -20.48 -19.40 23.07
CA HIS A 267 -20.58 -19.68 24.51
C HIS A 267 -21.67 -18.89 25.27
N GLY A 268 -22.66 -18.25 24.62
CA GLY A 268 -23.80 -17.69 25.35
C GLY A 268 -24.85 -17.01 24.49
N PRO A 269 -26.14 -17.42 24.58
CA PRO A 269 -26.98 -17.11 25.75
C PRO A 269 -27.82 -18.29 26.30
N TYR A 270 -27.50 -19.54 25.96
CA TYR A 270 -28.24 -20.67 26.54
C TYR A 270 -28.02 -20.84 28.06
N ILE A 271 -26.92 -20.33 28.63
CA ILE A 271 -26.68 -20.42 30.08
C ILE A 271 -27.38 -19.30 30.88
N ILE A 272 -27.59 -18.11 30.30
CA ILE A 272 -28.22 -16.99 31.05
C ILE A 272 -29.74 -17.19 31.19
N ASN A 273 -30.39 -17.88 30.24
CA ASN A 273 -31.82 -18.15 30.35
C ASN A 273 -32.14 -19.25 31.38
N ILE A 274 -31.21 -20.17 31.69
CA ILE A 274 -31.41 -21.15 32.77
C ILE A 274 -31.40 -20.43 34.12
N SER A 275 -30.51 -19.45 34.33
CA SER A 275 -30.46 -18.68 35.59
C SER A 275 -31.69 -17.78 35.79
N GLN A 276 -32.18 -17.09 34.75
CA GLN A 276 -33.43 -16.31 34.88
C GLN A 276 -34.69 -17.17 35.01
N LYS A 277 -34.75 -18.33 34.34
CA LYS A 277 -35.87 -19.27 34.49
C LYS A 277 -35.82 -19.95 35.86
N ALA A 278 -34.62 -20.22 36.40
CA ALA A 278 -34.42 -20.68 37.78
C ALA A 278 -34.82 -19.61 38.81
N GLN A 279 -34.53 -18.32 38.56
CA GLN A 279 -34.99 -17.23 39.44
C GLN A 279 -36.50 -16.97 39.37
N ARG A 280 -37.17 -17.29 38.25
CA ARG A 280 -38.64 -17.23 38.13
C ARG A 280 -39.34 -18.45 38.73
N LEU A 281 -38.65 -19.59 38.80
CA LEU A 281 -39.14 -20.81 39.47
C LEU A 281 -38.76 -20.89 40.95
N ALA A 282 -37.87 -20.01 41.43
CA ALA A 282 -37.60 -19.87 42.84
C ALA A 282 -38.91 -19.49 43.56
N PRO A 283 -39.39 -20.30 44.52
CA PRO A 283 -40.62 -20.02 45.24
C PRO A 283 -40.47 -18.66 45.92
N LYS A 284 -41.36 -17.71 45.59
CA LYS A 284 -41.43 -16.43 46.30
C LYS A 284 -41.64 -16.73 47.77
N HIS A 285 -40.59 -16.56 48.56
CA HIS A 285 -40.65 -16.72 50.01
C HIS A 285 -41.55 -15.61 50.55
N THR A 286 -42.85 -15.87 50.63
CA THR A 286 -43.82 -14.90 51.16
C THR A 286 -43.49 -14.68 52.62
N THR A 287 -42.86 -13.55 52.94
CA THR A 287 -42.55 -13.20 54.32
C THR A 287 -43.85 -12.99 55.09
N ASN A 288 -43.81 -13.26 56.40
CA ASN A 288 -44.99 -13.18 57.28
C ASN A 288 -45.63 -11.76 57.30
N SER A 289 -44.89 -10.74 56.87
CA SER A 289 -45.35 -9.36 56.68
C SER A 289 -46.46 -9.23 55.63
N ASP A 290 -46.35 -9.95 54.50
CA ASP A 290 -47.34 -9.89 53.42
C ASP A 290 -48.67 -10.54 53.81
N LYS A 291 -48.62 -11.59 54.65
CA LYS A 291 -49.81 -12.22 55.23
C LYS A 291 -50.56 -11.24 56.16
N LYS A 292 -49.84 -10.44 56.96
CA LYS A 292 -50.46 -9.39 57.82
C LYS A 292 -51.14 -8.29 56.99
N LYS A 293 -50.51 -7.81 55.91
CA LYS A 293 -51.13 -6.80 55.02
C LYS A 293 -52.40 -7.32 54.35
N LYS A 294 -52.42 -8.56 53.85
CA LYS A 294 -53.63 -9.18 53.28
C LYS A 294 -54.75 -9.34 54.31
N LYS A 295 -54.45 -9.75 55.56
CA LYS A 295 -55.45 -9.82 56.64
C LYS A 295 -56.06 -8.44 56.97
N LYS A 296 -55.24 -7.38 57.06
CA LYS A 296 -55.75 -6.01 57.28
C LYS A 296 -56.68 -5.54 56.15
N LYS A 297 -56.32 -5.83 54.89
CA LYS A 297 -57.13 -5.44 53.73
C LYS A 297 -58.47 -6.19 53.69
N LYS A 298 -58.50 -7.48 54.05
CA LYS A 298 -59.73 -8.28 54.15
C LYS A 298 -60.64 -7.80 55.30
N LYS A 299 -60.07 -7.50 56.48
CA LYS A 299 -60.85 -6.97 57.63
C LYS A 299 -61.48 -5.61 57.31
N LYS A 300 -60.75 -4.72 56.63
CA LYS A 300 -61.27 -3.40 56.20
C LYS A 300 -62.39 -3.51 55.15
N LYS A 301 -62.43 -4.59 54.36
CA LYS A 301 -63.50 -4.86 53.39
C LYS A 301 -64.76 -5.39 54.06
N MET A 302 -64.64 -6.21 55.12
CA MET A 302 -65.79 -6.74 55.86
C MET A 302 -66.47 -5.72 56.77
N MET A 303 -65.78 -4.67 57.22
CA MET A 303 -66.40 -3.58 58.00
C MET A 303 -67.13 -2.53 57.14
N LYS A 304 -67.17 -2.71 55.81
CA LYS A 304 -67.85 -1.81 54.86
C LYS A 304 -69.14 -2.41 54.27
N ILE A 305 -69.57 -3.55 54.81
CA ILE A 305 -70.86 -4.20 54.54
C ILE A 305 -71.65 -4.07 55.84
#